data_AF-A0A9E3E9B9-F1
#
_entry.id   AF-A0A9E3E9B9-F1
#
_cell.length_a   1.000
_cell.length_b   1.000
_cell.length_c   1.000
_cell.angle_alpha   90.00
_cell.angle_beta   90.00
_cell.angle_gamma   90.00
#
_symmetry.space_group_name_H-M   'P 1'
#
loop_
_entity.id
_entity.type
_entity.pdbx_description
1 polymer ?
#
loop_
_entity_poly.entity_id
_entity_poly.type
_entity_poly.pdbx_seq_one_letter_code
_entity_poly.pdbx_strand_id
1 'polypeptide(L)' 'MKTKTAPYAATKLSDYTPGALDDAVATLLCAVDSEAAALEDESEWKAFRDRWMARKNGILTQINDLWLKPAP' A
#
# COMPACT_ATOMS: atom_id res chain seq x y z
N MET A 1 -11.34 22.55 4.72
CA MET A 1 -10.37 21.58 5.26
C MET A 1 -10.40 20.35 4.36
N LYS A 2 -9.30 19.99 3.70
CA LYS A 2 -9.18 18.67 3.06
C LYS A 2 -8.92 17.68 4.19
N THR A 3 -9.87 16.79 4.48
CA THR A 3 -9.64 15.68 5.41
C THR A 3 -8.53 14.81 4.86
N LYS A 4 -7.41 14.72 5.60
CA LYS A 4 -6.31 13.83 5.27
C LYS A 4 -6.79 12.39 5.52
N THR A 5 -7.17 11.69 4.45
CA THR A 5 -7.49 10.25 4.51
C THR A 5 -6.32 9.51 5.15
N ALA A 6 -6.62 8.51 5.99
CA ALA A 6 -5.58 7.70 6.63
C ALA A 6 -4.68 7.05 5.54
N PRO A 7 -3.36 6.97 5.78
CA PRO A 7 -2.42 6.40 4.82
C PRO A 7 -2.73 4.92 4.55
N TYR A 8 -2.50 4.46 3.32
CA TYR A 8 -2.76 3.08 2.95
C TYR A 8 -1.97 2.08 3.81
N ALA A 9 -2.61 0.96 4.15
CA ALA A 9 -1.99 -0.20 4.80
C ALA A 9 -2.57 -1.48 4.19
N ALA A 10 -1.73 -2.48 3.94
CA ALA A 10 -2.21 -3.75 3.40
C ALA A 10 -2.97 -4.51 4.48
N THR A 11 -4.17 -4.99 4.16
CA THR A 11 -4.98 -5.85 5.04
C THR A 11 -4.83 -7.30 4.62
N LYS A 12 -4.93 -8.23 5.57
CA LYS A 12 -4.94 -9.67 5.26
C LYS A 12 -6.06 -10.01 4.28
N LEU A 13 -5.75 -10.76 3.22
CA LEU A 13 -6.73 -11.23 2.27
C LEU A 13 -7.59 -12.34 2.89
N SER A 14 -8.89 -12.29 2.63
CA SER A 14 -9.85 -13.33 3.03
C SER A 14 -10.03 -14.42 1.98
N ASP A 15 -9.61 -14.15 0.74
CA ASP A 15 -9.70 -15.03 -0.43
C ASP A 15 -8.52 -14.76 -1.39
N TYR A 16 -8.13 -15.78 -2.15
CA TYR A 16 -7.06 -15.78 -3.15
C TYR A 16 -7.57 -16.12 -4.56
N THR A 17 -8.87 -16.04 -4.82
CA THR A 17 -9.38 -16.11 -6.20
C THR A 17 -8.76 -15.02 -7.07
N PRO A 18 -8.63 -15.25 -8.40
CA PRO A 18 -8.07 -14.24 -9.30
C PRO A 18 -8.73 -12.86 -9.17
N GLY A 19 -10.07 -12.82 -9.10
CA GLY A 19 -10.81 -11.55 -8.94
C GLY A 19 -10.52 -10.84 -7.62
N ALA A 20 -10.43 -11.56 -6.51
CA ALA A 20 -10.08 -10.96 -5.21
C ALA A 20 -8.66 -10.39 -5.21
N LEU A 21 -7.72 -11.06 -5.89
CA LEU A 21 -6.36 -10.56 -6.06
C LEU A 21 -6.31 -9.33 -6.97
N ASP A 22 -7.04 -9.34 -8.09
CA ASP A 22 -7.12 -8.21 -9.01
C ASP A 22 -7.67 -6.96 -8.29
N ASP A 23 -8.74 -7.09 -7.51
CA ASP A 23 -9.33 -5.99 -6.74
C ASP A 23 -8.37 -5.46 -5.67
N ALA A 24 -7.68 -6.35 -4.95
CA ALA A 24 -6.70 -5.98 -3.94
C ALA A 24 -5.51 -5.22 -4.55
N VAL A 25 -4.98 -5.71 -5.68
CA VAL A 25 -3.89 -5.06 -6.40
C VAL A 25 -4.32 -3.74 -7.01
N ALA A 26 -5.52 -3.65 -7.60
CA ALA A 26 -6.05 -2.40 -8.13
C ALA A 26 -6.16 -1.32 -7.04
N THR A 27 -6.61 -1.70 -5.84
CA THR A 27 -6.68 -0.80 -4.69
C THR A 27 -5.28 -0.34 -4.25
N LEU A 28 -4.31 -1.26 -4.18
CA LEU A 28 -2.91 -0.96 -3.86
C LEU A 28 -2.30 0.04 -4.85
N LEU A 29 -2.50 -0.20 -6.15
CA LEU A 29 -1.98 0.66 -7.22
C LEU A 29 -2.62 2.05 -7.19
N CYS A 30 -3.94 2.12 -7.04
CA CYS A 30 -4.65 3.39 -6.89
C CYS A 30 -4.14 4.20 -5.68
N ALA A 31 -3.84 3.52 -4.57
CA ALA A 31 -3.32 4.16 -3.37
C ALA A 31 -1.90 4.73 -3.58
N VAL A 32 -0.98 3.97 -4.19
CA VAL A 32 0.38 4.47 -4.44
C VAL A 32 0.38 5.64 -5.42
N ASP A 33 -0.42 5.57 -6.49
CA ASP A 33 -0.51 6.62 -7.49
C ASP A 33 -1.13 7.90 -6.90
N SER A 34 -2.21 7.76 -6.12
CA SER A 34 -2.88 8.90 -5.48
C SER A 34 -1.98 9.59 -4.46
N GLU A 35 -1.24 8.82 -3.65
CA GLU A 35 -0.32 9.38 -2.67
C GLU A 35 0.88 10.05 -3.35
N ALA A 36 1.46 9.43 -4.39
CA ALA A 36 2.58 9.98 -5.13
C ALA A 36 2.21 11.29 -5.85
N ALA A 37 1.00 11.37 -6.40
CA ALA A 37 0.50 12.56 -7.08
C ALA A 37 0.25 13.76 -6.14
N ALA A 38 0.12 13.50 -4.84
CA ALA A 38 -0.15 14.52 -3.82
C ALA A 38 1.12 15.10 -3.17
N LEU A 39 2.31 14.64 -3.55
CA LEU A 39 3.58 15.09 -2.96
C LEU A 39 3.99 16.45 -3.54
N GLU A 40 4.27 17.41 -2.67
CA GLU A 40 4.62 18.79 -3.05
C GLU A 40 6.10 19.13 -2.80
N ASP A 41 6.79 18.37 -1.93
CA ASP A 41 8.19 18.64 -1.58
C ASP A 41 9.04 17.39 -1.29
N GLU A 42 10.35 17.59 -1.17
CA GLU A 42 11.35 16.53 -0.94
C GLU A 42 11.16 15.80 0.40
N SER A 43 10.69 16.50 1.44
CA SER A 43 10.45 15.89 2.75
C SER A 43 9.27 14.91 2.69
N GLU A 44 8.25 15.24 1.92
CA GLU A 44 7.11 14.36 1.64
C GLU A 44 7.53 13.15 0.80
N TRP A 45 8.40 13.33 -0.19
CA TRP A 45 8.99 12.22 -0.95
C TRP A 45 9.72 11.22 -0.07
N LYS A 46 10.52 11.71 0.88
CA LYS A 46 11.20 10.85 1.84
C LYS A 46 10.22 10.09 2.71
N ALA A 47 9.21 10.77 3.26
CA ALA A 47 8.19 10.14 4.10
C ALA A 47 7.35 9.11 3.34
N PHE A 48 7.01 9.39 2.07
CA PHE A 48 6.36 8.46 1.16
C PHE A 48 7.24 7.22 0.94
N ARG A 49 8.48 7.39 0.49
CA ARG A 49 9.42 6.28 0.28
C ARG A 49 9.59 5.43 1.53
N ASP A 50 9.83 6.06 2.68
CA ASP A 50 10.07 5.35 3.94
C ASP A 50 8.83 4.52 4.31
N ARG A 51 7.60 5.01 4.06
CA ARG A 51 6.37 4.24 4.33
C ARG A 51 6.14 3.08 3.36
N TRP A 52 6.40 3.26 2.08
CA TRP A 52 6.15 2.24 1.06
C TRP A 52 7.23 1.15 1.04
N MET A 53 8.50 1.54 1.26
CA MET A 53 9.68 0.71 1.02
C MET A 53 10.48 0.37 2.30
N ALA A 54 10.05 0.76 3.50
CA ALA A 54 10.76 0.37 4.73
C ALA A 54 10.81 -1.15 4.90
N ARG A 55 11.99 -1.68 5.24
CA ARG A 55 12.23 -3.12 5.34
C ARG A 55 11.37 -3.83 6.38
N LYS A 56 11.08 -3.19 7.53
CA LYS A 56 10.40 -3.83 8.66
C LYS A 56 8.88 -3.67 8.65
N ASN A 57 8.40 -2.49 8.27
CA ASN A 57 6.99 -2.10 8.41
C ASN A 57 6.45 -1.41 7.16
N GLY A 58 7.21 -1.41 6.06
CA GLY A 58 6.77 -0.84 4.80
C GLY A 58 5.65 -1.65 4.17
N ILE A 59 4.85 -1.00 3.33
CA ILE A 59 3.70 -1.62 2.65
C ILE A 59 4.14 -2.85 1.84
N LEU A 60 5.30 -2.82 1.19
CA LEU A 60 5.83 -3.99 0.48
C LEU A 60 6.08 -5.19 1.39
N THR A 61 6.61 -4.97 2.60
CA THR A 61 6.77 -6.02 3.61
C THR A 61 5.41 -6.54 4.08
N GLN A 62 4.44 -5.66 4.27
CA GLN A 62 3.08 -6.06 4.66
C GLN A 62 2.41 -6.93 3.59
N ILE A 63 2.52 -6.59 2.30
CA ILE A 63 2.02 -7.41 1.19
C ILE A 63 2.66 -8.79 1.21
N ASN A 64 3.98 -8.85 1.36
CA ASN A 64 4.69 -10.12 1.46
C ASN A 64 4.18 -10.98 2.63
N ASP A 65 3.96 -10.36 3.79
CA ASP A 65 3.59 -11.08 5.01
C ASP A 65 2.10 -11.45 5.09
N LEU A 66 1.23 -10.61 4.53
CA LEU A 66 -0.22 -10.74 4.67
C LEU A 66 -0.90 -11.32 3.43
N TRP A 67 -0.28 -11.23 2.26
CA TRP A 67 -0.80 -11.75 0.99
C TRP A 67 0.05 -12.91 0.48
N LEU A 68 1.36 -12.71 0.29
CA LEU A 68 2.18 -13.70 -0.43
C LEU A 68 2.52 -14.95 0.41
N LYS A 69 3.04 -14.77 1.62
CA LYS A 69 3.36 -15.88 2.53
C LYS A 69 2.15 -16.78 2.86
N PRO A 70 0.95 -16.23 3.14
CA PRO A 70 -0.24 -17.04 3.45
C PRO A 70 -1.04 -17.51 2.23
N ALA A 71 -0.60 -17.22 0.99
CA ALA A 71 -1.28 -17.72 -0.20
C ALA A 71 -1.29 -19.27 -0.24
N PRO A 72 -2.42 -19.90 -0.65
CA PRO A 72 -2.58 -21.36 -0.68
C PRO A 72 -1.79 -22.06 -1.78
#